data_AF-A0A4R9ARU8-F1
#
_entry.id   AF-A0A4R9ARU8-F1
#
_cell.length_a   1.000
_cell.length_b   1.000
_cell.length_c   1.000
_cell.angle_alpha   90.00
_cell.angle_beta   90.00
_cell.angle_gamma   90.00
#
_symmetry.space_group_name_H-M   'P 1'
#
loop_
_entity.id
_entity.type
_entity.pdbx_description
1 polymer ?
#
loop_
_entity_poly.entity_id
_entity_poly.type
_entity_poly.pdbx_seq_one_letter_code
_entity_poly.pdbx_strand_id
1 'polypeptide(L)'
;MAEGSSTEGGVEDTALCAHFLVALPVDGAAMSVFGGTVPETVVCATDGLAARLDELQFDLGEGPRWEAARTRRPVLEPRIREVAHPLWPVFHTALMDTAVEALYVFPLTLGALDVGIVELYSRTPGVLDRTDQAKALVLANETAWNLLDRLLRVQEAASEAVTPTASPLSRREIHQATGMVLVQMNVTPTDALLVLRAHAFSHGKTVRAIAGDVVARRLEFSPVD
;
A
#
# COMPACT_ATOMS: atom_id res chain seq x y z
N MET A 1 -33.86 8.75 -17.29
CA MET A 1 -33.56 7.46 -16.62
C MET A 1 -32.42 6.81 -17.36
N ALA A 2 -31.23 6.84 -16.78
CA ALA A 2 -30.09 6.04 -17.19
C ALA A 2 -29.27 5.84 -15.91
N GLU A 3 -29.55 4.75 -15.21
CA GLU A 3 -28.72 4.24 -14.12
C GLU A 3 -27.51 3.56 -14.75
N GLY A 4 -26.35 4.21 -14.66
CA GLY A 4 -25.07 3.66 -15.09
C GLY A 4 -24.51 2.72 -14.02
N SER A 5 -24.47 1.43 -14.35
CA SER A 5 -23.72 0.38 -13.66
C SER A 5 -22.32 0.87 -13.27
N SER A 6 -22.07 1.01 -11.97
CA SER A 6 -20.84 1.57 -11.38
C SER A 6 -20.14 0.60 -10.41
N THR A 7 -20.39 -0.71 -10.52
CA THR A 7 -20.08 -1.66 -9.42
C THR A 7 -19.02 -2.71 -9.77
N GLU A 8 -18.65 -2.92 -11.04
CA GLU A 8 -17.84 -4.09 -11.43
C GLU A 8 -16.35 -3.98 -11.03
N GLY A 9 -15.72 -2.81 -11.16
CA GLY A 9 -14.28 -2.65 -10.87
C GLY A 9 -13.91 -2.74 -9.38
N GLY A 10 -14.77 -2.27 -8.47
CA GLY A 10 -14.52 -2.33 -7.03
C GLY A 10 -14.77 -3.72 -6.41
N VAL A 11 -15.63 -4.52 -7.05
CA VAL A 11 -15.98 -5.87 -6.59
C VAL A 11 -14.91 -6.89 -6.99
N GLU A 12 -14.35 -6.79 -8.21
CA GLU A 12 -13.21 -7.61 -8.64
C GLU A 12 -11.95 -7.36 -7.80
N ASP A 13 -11.65 -6.09 -7.51
CA ASP A 13 -10.48 -5.73 -6.70
C ASP A 13 -10.62 -6.27 -5.26
N THR A 14 -11.80 -6.17 -4.64
CA THR A 14 -12.02 -6.74 -3.29
C THR A 14 -11.87 -8.27 -3.28
N ALA A 15 -12.28 -8.94 -4.37
CA ALA A 15 -12.16 -10.40 -4.49
C ALA A 15 -10.70 -10.89 -4.49
N LEU A 16 -9.75 -10.10 -5.00
CA LEU A 16 -8.32 -10.41 -4.97
C LEU A 16 -7.76 -10.52 -3.55
N CYS A 17 -8.21 -9.68 -2.62
CA CYS A 17 -7.77 -9.77 -1.23
C CYS A 17 -8.55 -10.85 -0.44
N ALA A 18 -9.81 -11.11 -0.81
CA ALA A 18 -10.73 -11.95 -0.03
C ALA A 18 -10.30 -13.41 0.10
N HIS A 19 -9.59 -13.98 -0.89
CA HIS A 19 -9.19 -15.39 -0.84
C HIS A 19 -8.20 -15.71 0.30
N PHE A 20 -7.43 -14.71 0.77
CA PHE A 20 -6.54 -14.87 1.92
C PHE A 20 -7.33 -15.12 3.21
N LEU A 21 -8.45 -14.41 3.42
CA LEU A 21 -9.30 -14.56 4.60
C LEU A 21 -10.02 -15.91 4.63
N VAL A 22 -10.32 -16.49 3.46
CA VAL A 22 -10.93 -17.83 3.37
C VAL A 22 -9.93 -18.92 3.75
N ALA A 23 -8.65 -18.74 3.40
CA ALA A 23 -7.64 -19.78 3.51
C ALA A 23 -6.80 -19.72 4.80
N LEU A 24 -6.74 -18.55 5.44
CA LEU A 24 -5.86 -18.24 6.56
C LEU A 24 -6.66 -17.69 7.76
N PRO A 25 -6.19 -17.92 9.00
CA PRO A 25 -6.83 -17.38 10.20
C PRO A 25 -6.48 -15.89 10.40
N VAL A 26 -6.93 -15.04 9.48
CA VAL A 26 -6.71 -13.59 9.51
C VAL A 26 -8.03 -12.83 9.35
N ASP A 27 -8.08 -11.61 9.87
CA ASP A 27 -9.31 -10.80 9.90
C ASP A 27 -9.45 -9.87 8.68
N GLY A 28 -8.33 -9.53 8.04
CA GLY A 28 -8.34 -8.70 6.84
C GLY A 28 -7.03 -8.67 6.09
N ALA A 29 -7.10 -8.15 4.87
CA ALA A 29 -5.99 -8.08 3.94
C ALA A 29 -6.02 -6.76 3.15
N ALA A 30 -4.85 -6.20 2.90
CA ALA A 30 -4.61 -5.16 1.90
C ALA A 30 -3.53 -5.61 0.93
N MET A 31 -3.59 -5.12 -0.30
CA MET A 31 -2.64 -5.47 -1.34
C MET A 31 -2.25 -4.22 -2.11
N SER A 32 -0.96 -4.04 -2.31
CA SER A 32 -0.39 -2.96 -3.12
C SER A 32 0.52 -3.52 -4.20
N VAL A 33 0.49 -2.91 -5.37
CA VAL A 33 1.41 -3.16 -6.47
C VAL A 33 2.44 -2.05 -6.55
N PHE A 34 3.67 -2.43 -6.84
CA PHE A 34 4.78 -1.53 -7.12
C PHE A 34 5.83 -2.27 -7.94
N GLY A 35 6.55 -1.56 -8.81
CA GLY A 35 7.60 -2.17 -9.63
C GLY A 35 7.60 -1.65 -11.07
N GLY A 36 8.78 -1.69 -11.70
CA GLY A 36 8.98 -1.14 -13.03
C GLY A 36 8.79 0.38 -13.06
N THR A 37 8.00 0.87 -14.01
CA THR A 37 7.60 2.29 -14.13
C THR A 37 6.30 2.61 -13.39
N VAL A 38 5.69 1.62 -12.72
CA VAL A 38 4.36 1.78 -12.12
C VAL A 38 4.49 2.41 -10.74
N PRO A 39 3.84 3.57 -10.52
CA PRO A 39 3.81 4.17 -9.20
C PRO A 39 3.03 3.29 -8.21
N GLU A 40 3.55 3.15 -6.99
CA GLU A 40 2.94 2.32 -5.96
C GLU A 40 1.45 2.64 -5.80
N THR A 41 0.60 1.61 -5.89
CA THR A 41 -0.86 1.75 -5.88
C THR A 41 -1.48 0.61 -5.09
N VAL A 42 -2.43 0.93 -4.22
CA VAL A 42 -3.23 -0.08 -3.53
C VAL A 42 -4.24 -0.66 -4.51
N VAL A 43 -4.24 -1.98 -4.63
CA VAL A 43 -5.16 -2.73 -5.49
C VAL A 43 -6.45 -3.01 -4.73
N CYS A 44 -6.34 -3.50 -3.49
CA CYS A 44 -7.50 -3.85 -2.68
C CYS A 44 -7.23 -3.74 -1.19
N ALA A 45 -8.32 -3.60 -0.45
CA ALA A 45 -8.39 -3.75 1.00
C ALA A 45 -9.73 -4.39 1.34
N THR A 46 -9.73 -5.39 2.21
CA THR A 46 -10.96 -6.11 2.59
C THR A 46 -11.87 -5.30 3.51
N ASP A 47 -11.30 -4.33 4.24
CA ASP A 47 -12.04 -3.42 5.10
C ASP A 47 -11.27 -2.11 5.35
N GLY A 48 -11.89 -1.22 6.14
CA GLY A 48 -11.30 0.07 6.48
C GLY A 48 -10.05 -0.02 7.36
N LEU A 49 -9.90 -1.08 8.17
CA LEU A 49 -8.70 -1.25 9.00
C LEU A 49 -7.52 -1.70 8.14
N ALA A 50 -7.72 -2.63 7.20
CA ALA A 50 -6.71 -3.02 6.22
C ALA A 50 -6.24 -1.81 5.39
N ALA A 51 -7.18 -1.00 4.88
CA ALA A 51 -6.85 0.22 4.14
C ALA A 51 -6.08 1.24 5.02
N ARG A 52 -6.47 1.37 6.29
CA ARG A 52 -5.80 2.27 7.23
C ARG A 52 -4.38 1.82 7.58
N LEU A 53 -4.16 0.51 7.75
CA LEU A 53 -2.84 -0.04 8.06
C LEU A 53 -1.85 0.13 6.90
N ASP A 54 -2.32 -0.06 5.66
CA ASP A 54 -1.54 0.25 4.46
C ASP A 54 -1.24 1.76 4.35
N GLU A 55 -2.24 2.62 4.58
CA GLU A 55 -2.05 4.08 4.56
C GLU A 55 -1.04 4.54 5.62
N LEU A 56 -1.12 4.02 6.85
CA LEU A 56 -0.19 4.36 7.93
C LEU A 56 1.25 4.00 7.57
N GLN A 57 1.51 2.82 7.01
CA GLN A 57 2.87 2.44 6.62
C GLN A 57 3.39 3.28 5.46
N PHE A 58 2.50 3.65 4.53
CA PHE A 58 2.87 4.52 3.44
C PHE A 58 3.20 5.94 3.90
N ASP A 59 2.35 6.52 4.73
CA ASP A 59 2.49 7.89 5.22
C ASP A 59 3.73 8.05 6.09
N LEU A 60 3.97 7.07 6.98
CA LEU A 60 5.11 7.11 7.90
C LEU A 60 6.42 6.69 7.23
N GLY A 61 6.36 5.94 6.13
CA GLY A 61 7.56 5.32 5.53
C GLY A 61 8.21 4.27 6.43
N GLU A 62 7.49 3.82 7.45
CA GLU A 62 7.89 2.78 8.41
C GLU A 62 6.91 1.61 8.35
N GLY A 63 7.35 0.44 8.84
CA GLY A 63 6.50 -0.73 9.00
C GLY A 63 6.98 -1.96 8.22
N PRO A 64 6.35 -3.11 8.49
CA PRO A 64 6.79 -4.43 8.02
C PRO A 64 6.73 -4.54 6.49
N ARG A 65 5.88 -3.77 5.80
CA ARG A 65 5.86 -3.72 4.33
C ARG A 65 7.20 -3.34 3.72
N TRP A 66 7.89 -2.35 4.29
CA TRP A 66 9.15 -1.86 3.73
C TRP A 66 10.28 -2.85 3.96
N GLU A 67 10.24 -3.54 5.11
CA GLU A 67 11.16 -4.63 5.39
C GLU A 67 10.93 -5.83 4.47
N ALA A 68 9.68 -6.23 4.26
CA ALA A 68 9.34 -7.32 3.33
C ALA A 68 9.75 -6.98 1.89
N ALA A 69 9.50 -5.76 1.43
CA ALA A 69 9.94 -5.28 0.11
C ALA A 69 11.46 -5.34 -0.04
N ARG A 70 12.20 -4.80 0.95
CA ARG A 70 13.67 -4.73 0.92
C ARG A 70 14.32 -6.11 0.98
N THR A 71 13.81 -6.98 1.84
CA THR A 71 14.42 -8.29 2.10
C THR A 71 13.93 -9.38 1.15
N ARG A 72 12.79 -9.17 0.47
CA ARG A 72 12.05 -10.18 -0.29
C ARG A 72 11.70 -11.41 0.54
N ARG A 73 11.40 -11.21 1.82
CA ARG A 73 11.02 -12.28 2.75
C ARG A 73 9.76 -11.90 3.50
N PRO A 74 8.93 -12.87 3.89
CA PRO A 74 7.80 -12.60 4.76
C PRO A 74 8.26 -12.01 6.10
N VAL A 75 7.48 -11.06 6.61
CA VAL A 75 7.63 -10.48 7.96
C VAL A 75 6.40 -10.89 8.75
N LEU A 76 6.60 -11.60 9.86
CA LEU A 76 5.53 -12.20 10.66
C LEU A 76 5.59 -11.64 12.08
N GLU A 77 4.60 -10.83 12.43
CA GLU A 77 4.48 -10.14 13.71
C GLU A 77 3.24 -10.63 14.45
N PRO A 78 3.35 -11.73 15.20
CA PRO A 78 2.19 -12.38 15.84
C PRO A 78 1.58 -11.57 16.99
N ARG A 79 2.32 -10.57 17.48
CA ARG A 79 2.01 -9.73 18.66
C ARG A 79 2.59 -8.35 18.45
N ILE A 80 2.04 -7.61 17.51
CA ILE A 80 2.73 -6.41 17.03
C ILE A 80 2.75 -5.26 18.06
N ARG A 81 1.86 -5.32 19.06
CA ARG A 81 1.74 -4.28 20.08
C ARG A 81 2.62 -4.51 21.31
N GLU A 82 3.02 -5.75 21.59
CA GLU A 82 3.62 -6.13 22.88
C GLU A 82 5.01 -5.49 23.12
N VAL A 83 5.83 -5.38 22.07
CA VAL A 83 7.20 -4.87 22.18
C VAL A 83 7.39 -3.76 21.14
N ALA A 84 7.91 -2.62 21.58
CA ALA A 84 8.28 -1.53 20.70
C ALA A 84 9.30 -2.03 19.66
N HIS A 85 8.96 -1.88 18.37
CA HIS A 85 9.81 -2.39 17.31
C HIS A 85 10.95 -1.40 16.99
N PRO A 86 12.23 -1.79 17.09
CA PRO A 86 13.36 -0.87 16.96
C PRO A 86 13.52 -0.29 15.55
N LEU A 87 13.06 -1.02 14.52
CA LEU A 87 13.14 -0.58 13.11
C LEU A 87 11.96 0.30 12.66
N TRP A 88 10.85 0.34 13.41
CA TRP A 88 9.64 1.06 13.03
C TRP A 88 8.90 1.61 14.25
N PRO A 89 9.56 2.46 15.06
CA PRO A 89 9.04 2.96 16.33
C PRO A 89 7.84 3.91 16.17
N VAL A 90 7.80 4.70 15.09
CA VAL A 90 6.69 5.63 14.82
C VAL A 90 5.46 4.84 14.37
N PHE A 91 5.65 3.84 13.51
CA PHE A 91 4.53 2.96 13.13
C PHE A 91 4.02 2.16 14.33
N HIS A 92 4.89 1.60 15.18
CA HIS A 92 4.48 0.91 16.41
C HIS A 92 3.60 1.80 17.29
N THR A 93 3.98 3.07 17.46
CA THR A 93 3.17 4.05 18.21
C THR A 93 1.81 4.28 17.55
N ALA A 94 1.77 4.45 16.23
CA ALA A 94 0.53 4.68 15.48
C ALA A 94 -0.43 3.48 15.53
N LEU A 95 0.07 2.26 15.70
CA LEU A 95 -0.77 1.07 15.86
C LEU A 95 -1.59 1.09 17.15
N MET A 96 -1.19 1.85 18.17
CA MET A 96 -1.90 1.91 19.45
C MET A 96 -3.32 2.48 19.32
N ASP A 97 -3.56 3.28 18.28
CA ASP A 97 -4.87 3.85 17.94
C ASP A 97 -5.71 2.92 17.04
N THR A 98 -5.28 1.68 16.84
CA THR A 98 -5.94 0.69 15.99
C THR A 98 -6.28 -0.58 16.77
N ALA A 99 -7.09 -1.45 16.18
CA ALA A 99 -7.49 -2.74 16.76
C ALA A 99 -6.63 -3.92 16.29
N VAL A 100 -5.48 -3.67 15.64
CA VAL A 100 -4.62 -4.76 15.15
C VAL A 100 -3.78 -5.33 16.29
N GLU A 101 -3.68 -6.65 16.35
CA GLU A 101 -2.86 -7.37 17.33
C GLU A 101 -1.76 -8.19 16.65
N ALA A 102 -1.93 -8.56 15.37
CA ALA A 102 -0.91 -9.23 14.57
C ALA A 102 -0.88 -8.72 13.12
N LEU A 103 0.31 -8.71 12.52
CA LEU A 103 0.55 -8.37 11.11
C LEU A 103 1.41 -9.42 10.44
N TYR A 104 1.04 -9.84 9.23
CA TYR A 104 1.81 -10.77 8.42
C TYR A 104 1.91 -10.24 7.01
N VAL A 105 3.12 -9.94 6.58
CA VAL A 105 3.38 -9.28 5.31
C VAL A 105 4.13 -10.25 4.41
N PHE A 106 3.61 -10.46 3.21
CA PHE A 106 4.22 -11.33 2.21
C PHE A 106 4.54 -10.50 0.95
N PRO A 107 5.81 -10.51 0.49
CA PRO A 107 6.16 -9.90 -0.78
C PRO A 107 5.59 -10.74 -1.93
N LEU A 108 5.10 -10.05 -2.96
CA LEU A 108 4.59 -10.64 -4.20
C LEU A 108 5.71 -10.56 -5.24
N THR A 109 6.46 -11.65 -5.40
CA THR A 109 7.66 -11.69 -6.25
C THR A 109 7.60 -12.81 -7.28
N LEU A 110 8.06 -12.54 -8.50
CA LEU A 110 8.18 -13.52 -9.57
C LEU A 110 9.63 -13.59 -10.06
N GLY A 111 10.37 -14.60 -9.60
CA GLY A 111 11.81 -14.67 -9.84
C GLY A 111 12.53 -13.46 -9.23
N ALA A 112 13.13 -12.61 -10.08
CA ALA A 112 13.79 -11.38 -9.65
C ALA A 112 12.89 -10.12 -9.70
N LEU A 113 11.64 -10.26 -10.16
CA LEU A 113 10.68 -9.17 -10.28
C LEU A 113 9.88 -9.00 -8.99
N ASP A 114 9.86 -7.78 -8.46
CA ASP A 114 8.92 -7.37 -7.42
C ASP A 114 7.64 -6.86 -8.08
N VAL A 115 6.50 -7.47 -7.74
CA VAL A 115 5.18 -7.11 -8.27
C VAL A 115 4.40 -6.27 -7.25
N GLY A 116 4.59 -6.53 -5.96
CA GLY A 116 3.84 -5.87 -4.91
C GLY A 116 4.02 -6.51 -3.55
N ILE A 117 3.09 -6.23 -2.65
CA ILE A 117 2.98 -6.80 -1.30
C ILE A 117 1.52 -7.12 -1.00
N VAL A 118 1.31 -8.18 -0.25
CA VAL A 118 0.06 -8.43 0.50
C VAL A 118 0.34 -8.33 2.00
N GLU A 119 -0.56 -7.64 2.69
CA GLU A 119 -0.49 -7.34 4.12
C GLU A 119 -1.73 -7.91 4.78
N LEU A 120 -1.54 -8.86 5.67
CA LEU A 120 -2.61 -9.55 6.40
C LEU A 120 -2.59 -9.09 7.84
N TYR A 121 -3.76 -8.91 8.45
CA TYR A 121 -3.85 -8.51 9.85
C TYR A 121 -4.81 -9.41 10.63
N SER A 122 -4.57 -9.51 11.93
CA SER A 122 -5.56 -10.07 12.88
C SER A 122 -5.78 -9.14 14.06
N ARG A 123 -7.01 -9.14 14.59
CA ARG A 123 -7.42 -8.47 15.84
C ARG A 123 -7.15 -9.33 17.08
N THR A 124 -6.63 -10.54 16.89
CA THR A 124 -6.17 -11.40 17.98
C THR A 124 -4.69 -11.71 17.81
N PRO A 125 -3.89 -11.72 18.89
CA PRO A 125 -2.51 -12.16 18.79
C PRO A 125 -2.46 -13.65 18.41
N GLY A 126 -1.52 -14.03 17.54
CA GLY A 126 -1.44 -15.41 17.06
C GLY A 126 -0.27 -15.65 16.13
N VAL A 127 0.20 -16.88 16.04
CA VAL A 127 1.18 -17.28 15.02
C VAL A 127 0.44 -17.87 13.83
N LEU A 128 0.85 -17.52 12.60
CA LEU A 128 0.58 -18.39 11.46
C LEU A 128 1.48 -19.60 11.62
N ASP A 129 0.91 -20.80 11.75
CA ASP A 129 1.71 -22.01 11.85
C ASP A 129 2.41 -22.33 10.52
N ARG A 130 3.22 -23.40 10.48
CA ARG A 130 3.96 -23.75 9.25
C ARG A 130 3.04 -24.07 8.07
N THR A 131 1.88 -24.66 8.34
CA THR A 131 0.89 -25.00 7.30
C THR A 131 0.26 -23.73 6.75
N ASP A 132 -0.12 -22.79 7.61
CA ASP A 132 -0.69 -21.52 7.18
C ASP A 132 0.32 -20.61 6.48
N GLN A 133 1.58 -20.58 6.95
CA GLN A 133 2.66 -19.90 6.24
C GLN A 133 2.89 -20.49 4.84
N ALA A 134 2.85 -21.82 4.70
CA ALA A 134 2.99 -22.47 3.40
C ALA A 134 1.83 -22.11 2.46
N LYS A 135 0.58 -22.11 2.96
CA LYS A 135 -0.59 -21.65 2.20
C LYS A 135 -0.45 -20.19 1.78
N ALA A 136 -0.05 -19.31 2.71
CA ALA A 136 0.12 -17.88 2.43
C ALA A 136 1.15 -17.62 1.34
N LEU A 137 2.26 -18.38 1.33
CA LEU A 137 3.28 -18.31 0.27
C LEU A 137 2.75 -18.76 -1.09
N VAL A 138 1.96 -19.85 -1.15
CA VAL A 138 1.33 -20.31 -2.40
C VAL A 138 0.37 -19.24 -2.93
N LEU A 139 -0.51 -18.73 -2.07
CA LEU A 139 -1.46 -17.68 -2.42
C LEU A 139 -0.77 -16.39 -2.87
N ALA A 140 0.33 -15.99 -2.21
CA ALA A 140 1.13 -14.84 -2.60
C ALA A 140 1.74 -15.03 -4.00
N ASN A 141 2.25 -16.21 -4.32
CA ASN A 141 2.79 -16.51 -5.65
C ASN A 141 1.72 -16.51 -6.75
N GLU A 142 0.54 -17.10 -6.49
CA GLU A 142 -0.60 -17.06 -7.42
C GLU A 142 -1.09 -15.62 -7.65
N THR A 143 -1.18 -14.85 -6.57
CA THR A 143 -1.55 -13.42 -6.61
C THR A 143 -0.55 -12.61 -7.44
N ALA A 144 0.76 -12.86 -7.26
CA ALA A 144 1.80 -12.17 -8.03
C ALA A 144 1.64 -12.40 -9.55
N TRP A 145 1.33 -13.64 -9.98
CA TRP A 145 1.05 -13.95 -11.38
C TRP A 145 -0.21 -13.24 -11.90
N ASN A 146 -1.30 -13.29 -11.15
CA ASN A 146 -2.56 -12.63 -11.52
C ASN A 146 -2.40 -11.11 -11.66
N LEU A 147 -1.67 -10.48 -10.73
CA LEU A 147 -1.37 -9.05 -10.79
C LEU A 147 -0.49 -8.70 -11.99
N LEU A 148 0.54 -9.50 -12.29
CA LEU A 148 1.39 -9.27 -13.45
C LEU A 148 0.59 -9.34 -14.75
N ASP A 149 -0.24 -10.36 -14.93
CA ASP A 149 -1.11 -10.49 -16.11
C ASP A 149 -2.04 -9.27 -16.24
N ARG A 150 -2.64 -8.81 -15.12
CA ARG A 150 -3.48 -7.61 -15.12
C ARG A 150 -2.70 -6.35 -15.51
N LEU A 151 -1.49 -6.16 -14.98
CA LEU A 151 -0.64 -5.01 -15.30
C LEU A 151 -0.25 -4.99 -16.79
N LEU A 152 0.07 -6.15 -17.37
CA LEU A 152 0.39 -6.28 -18.80
C LEU A 152 -0.82 -5.94 -19.68
N ARG A 153 -2.01 -6.44 -19.34
CA ARG A 153 -3.25 -6.11 -20.08
C ARG A 153 -3.62 -4.63 -20.00
N VAL A 154 -3.44 -4.01 -18.84
CA VAL A 154 -3.68 -2.56 -18.69
C VAL A 154 -2.70 -1.77 -19.56
N GLN A 155 -1.44 -2.19 -19.65
CA GLN A 155 -0.46 -1.53 -20.50
C GLN A 155 -0.79 -1.65 -22.00
N GLU A 156 -1.28 -2.82 -22.43
CA GLU A 156 -1.78 -3.02 -23.80
C GLU A 156 -3.00 -2.14 -24.09
N ALA A 157 -3.98 -2.11 -23.18
CA ALA A 157 -5.20 -1.31 -23.33
C ALA A 157 -4.96 0.21 -23.22
N ALA A 158 -3.98 0.65 -22.44
CA ALA A 158 -3.62 2.07 -22.33
C ALA A 158 -3.03 2.64 -23.64
N SER A 159 -2.55 1.79 -24.55
CA SER A 159 -2.21 2.17 -25.91
C SER A 159 -3.44 2.57 -26.75
N GLU A 160 -4.66 2.22 -26.29
CA GLU A 160 -5.95 2.53 -26.88
C GLU A 160 -6.79 3.40 -25.92
N ALA A 161 -6.35 4.63 -25.66
CA ALA A 161 -7.11 5.74 -25.07
C ALA A 161 -8.27 5.37 -24.10
N VAL A 162 -7.96 4.77 -22.95
CA VAL A 162 -8.90 4.70 -21.81
C VAL A 162 -8.26 5.43 -20.63
N THR A 163 -8.96 6.44 -20.11
CA THR A 163 -8.65 7.05 -18.82
C THR A 163 -9.00 6.03 -17.74
N PRO A 164 -8.03 5.43 -17.02
CA PRO A 164 -8.38 4.45 -16.01
C PRO A 164 -9.01 5.21 -14.85
N THR A 165 -10.29 4.95 -14.58
CA THR A 165 -10.98 5.42 -13.38
C THR A 165 -10.09 5.13 -12.17
N ALA A 166 -9.66 6.20 -11.48
CA ALA A 166 -8.73 6.04 -10.38
C ALA A 166 -9.48 5.42 -9.20
N SER A 167 -9.03 4.24 -8.74
CA SER A 167 -9.46 3.70 -7.45
C SER A 167 -9.27 4.78 -6.37
N PRO A 168 -10.21 4.95 -5.41
CA PRO A 168 -10.03 5.86 -4.28
C PRO A 168 -8.75 5.59 -3.48
N LEU A 169 -8.23 4.35 -3.56
CA LEU A 169 -6.98 3.94 -2.92
C LEU A 169 -5.73 4.24 -3.76
N SER A 170 -5.90 4.80 -4.97
CA SER A 170 -4.81 5.21 -5.83
C SER A 170 -3.94 6.28 -5.18
N ARG A 171 -2.64 6.21 -5.42
CA ARG A 171 -1.66 7.20 -4.94
C ARG A 171 -1.18 8.13 -6.06
N ARG A 172 -1.91 8.22 -7.17
CA ARG A 172 -1.57 9.07 -8.33
C ARG A 172 -1.32 10.53 -7.96
N GLU A 173 -2.18 11.14 -7.14
CA GLU A 173 -1.99 12.52 -6.69
C GLU A 173 -0.70 12.69 -5.88
N ILE A 174 -0.30 11.68 -5.10
CA ILE A 174 0.95 11.70 -4.35
C ILE A 174 2.14 11.72 -5.30
N HIS A 175 2.12 10.94 -6.37
CA HIS A 175 3.15 10.95 -7.40
C HIS A 175 3.19 12.27 -8.18
N GLN A 176 2.04 12.86 -8.49
CA GLN A 176 1.96 14.18 -9.12
C GLN A 176 2.53 15.27 -8.20
N ALA A 177 2.14 15.29 -6.92
CA ALA A 177 2.69 16.22 -5.93
C ALA A 177 4.19 16.02 -5.76
N THR A 178 4.67 14.77 -5.73
CA THR A 178 6.11 14.45 -5.65
C THR A 178 6.85 15.05 -6.85
N GLY A 179 6.31 14.94 -8.07
CA GLY A 179 6.87 15.57 -9.26
C GLY A 179 6.88 17.11 -9.19
N MET A 180 5.84 17.72 -8.62
CA MET A 180 5.79 19.17 -8.41
C MET A 180 6.85 19.64 -7.40
N VAL A 181 6.97 18.97 -6.26
CA VAL A 181 7.95 19.29 -5.20
C VAL A 181 9.38 19.06 -5.68
N LEU A 182 9.61 17.99 -6.44
CA LEU A 182 10.90 17.70 -7.08
C LEU A 182 11.39 18.92 -7.88
N VAL A 183 10.52 19.50 -8.71
CA VAL A 183 10.87 20.67 -9.53
C VAL A 183 11.03 21.92 -8.68
N GLN A 184 10.13 22.16 -7.72
CA GLN A 184 10.16 23.35 -6.85
C GLN A 184 11.45 23.42 -6.01
N MET A 185 11.92 22.27 -5.51
CA MET A 185 13.07 22.20 -4.60
C MET A 185 14.37 21.75 -5.27
N ASN A 186 14.33 21.32 -6.54
CA ASN A 186 15.46 20.74 -7.27
C ASN A 186 16.13 19.57 -6.51
N VAL A 187 15.32 18.60 -6.07
CA VAL A 187 15.76 17.41 -5.31
C VAL A 187 15.44 16.12 -6.05
N THR A 188 15.77 14.95 -5.48
CA THR A 188 15.39 13.66 -6.08
C THR A 188 13.90 13.34 -5.83
N PRO A 189 13.27 12.44 -6.60
CA PRO A 189 11.90 11.99 -6.29
C PRO A 189 11.77 11.40 -4.88
N THR A 190 12.79 10.68 -4.43
CA THR A 190 12.84 10.11 -3.08
C THR A 190 12.84 11.22 -2.02
N ASP A 191 13.65 12.25 -2.20
CA ASP A 191 13.71 13.38 -1.27
C ASP A 191 12.43 14.21 -1.31
N ALA A 192 11.83 14.42 -2.48
CA ALA A 192 10.55 15.10 -2.61
C ALA A 192 9.42 14.36 -1.86
N LEU A 193 9.36 13.03 -1.97
CA LEU A 193 8.40 12.23 -1.19
C LEU A 193 8.69 12.31 0.32
N LEU A 194 9.97 12.32 0.72
CA LEU A 194 10.35 12.54 2.13
C LEU A 194 9.90 13.91 2.64
N VAL A 195 9.99 14.96 1.83
CA VAL A 195 9.46 16.30 2.17
C VAL A 195 7.95 16.26 2.36
N LEU A 196 7.21 15.62 1.46
CA LEU A 196 5.76 15.45 1.60
C LEU A 196 5.40 14.69 2.89
N ARG A 197 6.12 13.61 3.21
CA ARG A 197 5.96 12.84 4.46
C ARG A 197 6.27 13.68 5.68
N ALA A 198 7.38 14.40 5.69
CA ALA A 198 7.78 15.26 6.80
C ALA A 198 6.74 16.38 7.05
N HIS A 199 6.20 16.97 5.99
CA HIS A 199 5.15 17.98 6.10
C HIS A 199 3.82 17.38 6.59
N ALA A 200 3.45 16.18 6.09
CA ALA A 200 2.27 15.46 6.56
C ALA A 200 2.34 15.15 8.05
N PHE A 201 3.48 14.60 8.48
CA PHE A 201 3.75 14.26 9.87
C PHE A 201 3.70 15.48 10.79
N SER A 202 4.38 16.59 10.44
CA SER A 202 4.41 17.80 11.27
C SER A 202 3.07 18.50 11.42
N HIS A 203 2.11 18.23 10.52
CA HIS A 203 0.77 18.81 10.53
C HIS A 203 -0.33 17.81 10.93
N GLY A 204 0.03 16.58 11.32
CA GLY A 204 -0.94 15.54 11.66
C GLY A 204 -1.92 15.19 10.52
N LYS A 205 -1.47 15.31 9.27
CA LYS A 205 -2.24 15.02 8.05
C LYS A 205 -1.69 13.77 7.36
N THR A 206 -2.49 13.16 6.49
CA THR A 206 -2.01 12.07 5.61
C THR A 206 -1.17 12.64 4.46
N VAL A 207 -0.28 11.83 3.88
CA VAL A 207 0.49 12.26 2.68
C VAL A 207 -0.45 12.54 1.53
N ARG A 208 -1.55 11.78 1.41
CA ARG A 208 -2.62 12.04 0.44
C ARG A 208 -3.21 13.44 0.59
N ALA A 209 -3.51 13.88 1.82
CA ALA A 209 -4.07 15.21 2.05
C ALA A 209 -3.08 16.32 1.67
N ILE A 210 -1.80 16.18 2.04
CA ILE A 210 -0.75 17.13 1.65
C ILE A 210 -0.55 17.15 0.14
N ALA A 211 -0.53 15.99 -0.51
CA ALA A 211 -0.43 15.89 -1.96
C ALA A 211 -1.59 16.62 -2.67
N GLY A 212 -2.82 16.46 -2.18
CA GLY A 212 -3.97 17.21 -2.68
C GLY A 212 -3.84 18.73 -2.52
N ASP A 213 -3.26 19.19 -1.40
CA ASP A 213 -2.96 20.62 -1.18
C ASP A 213 -1.88 21.13 -2.16
N VAL A 214 -0.85 20.33 -2.46
CA VAL A 214 0.19 20.68 -3.45
C VAL A 214 -0.36 20.72 -4.88
N VAL A 215 -1.08 19.68 -5.31
CA VAL A 215 -1.67 19.60 -6.65
C VAL A 215 -2.66 20.75 -6.88
N ALA A 216 -3.43 21.11 -5.85
CA ALA A 216 -4.34 22.25 -5.89
C ALA A 216 -3.65 23.62 -5.71
N ARG A 217 -2.31 23.66 -5.58
CA ARG A 217 -1.50 24.88 -5.32
C ARG A 217 -1.94 25.67 -4.08
N ARG A 218 -2.47 24.98 -3.07
CA ARG A 218 -2.71 25.55 -1.72
C ARG A 218 -1.46 25.48 -0.84
N LEU A 219 -0.52 24.62 -1.20
CA LEU A 219 0.78 24.45 -0.56
C LEU A 219 1.88 24.43 -1.63
N GLU A 220 2.93 25.22 -1.43
CA GLU A 220 4.11 25.26 -2.29
C GLU A 220 5.38 25.15 -1.44
N PHE A 221 6.41 24.51 -2.00
CA PHE A 221 7.71 24.27 -1.36
C PHE A 221 8.85 25.07 -2.02
N SER A 222 8.52 25.97 -2.93
CA SER A 222 9.49 26.89 -3.53
C SER A 222 10.15 27.75 -2.45
N PRO A 223 11.45 28.08 -2.56
CA PRO A 223 12.08 29.06 -1.68
C PRO A 223 11.31 30.38 -1.73
N VAL A 224 11.11 31.02 -0.57
CA VAL A 224 10.58 32.37 -0.51
C VAL A 224 11.71 33.32 -0.91
N ASP A 225 11.54 34.04 -2.02
CA ASP A 225 12.43 35.12 -2.45
C ASP A 225 12.46 36.29 -1.45
#